data_AF-A0A1V5Z6K3-F1
#
_entry.id   AF-A0A1V5Z6K3-F1
#
_cell.length_a   1.000
_cell.length_b   1.000
_cell.length_c   1.000
_cell.angle_alpha   90.00
_cell.angle_beta   90.00
_cell.angle_gamma   90.00
#
_symmetry.space_group_name_H-M   'P 1'
#
loop_
_entity.id
_entity.type
_entity.pdbx_description
1 polymer ?
#
loop_
_entity_poly.entity_id
_entity_poly.type
_entity_poly.pdbx_seq_one_letter_code
_entity_poly.pdbx_strand_id
1 'polypeptide(L)' 'MFQKVATYYREVVMEMGKVSWPTRDQLKTSTIVVLIVTAIFAVFIGAFDWILSQIVQWFLR' A
#
# COMPACT_ATOMS: atom_id res chain seq x y z
N MET A 1 5.36 -39.71 -1.80
CA MET A 1 4.73 -38.39 -1.52
C MET A 1 5.76 -37.25 -1.53
N PHE A 2 6.89 -37.38 -0.83
CA PHE A 2 7.98 -36.39 -0.83
C PHE A 2 8.48 -35.96 -2.23
N GLN A 3 8.56 -36.90 -3.17
CA GLN A 3 9.02 -36.62 -4.54
C GLN A 3 8.06 -35.71 -5.33
N LYS A 4 6.74 -35.83 -5.11
CA LYS A 4 5.74 -34.95 -5.73
C LYS A 4 5.84 -33.52 -5.19
N VAL A 5 6.09 -33.36 -3.90
CA VAL A 5 6.26 -32.05 -3.26
C VAL A 5 7.55 -31.36 -3.74
N ALA A 6 8.64 -32.10 -3.89
CA ALA A 6 9.89 -31.56 -4.43
C ALA A 6 9.75 -31.10 -5.89
N THR A 7 9.03 -31.87 -6.72
CA THR A 7 8.72 -31.46 -8.10
C THR A 7 7.83 -30.21 -8.13
N TYR A 8 6.79 -30.15 -7.30
CA TYR A 8 5.90 -29.00 -7.22
C TYR A 8 6.63 -27.72 -6.80
N TYR A 9 7.51 -27.80 -5.79
CA TYR A 9 8.34 -26.66 -5.39
C TYR A 9 9.23 -26.16 -6.53
N ARG A 10 9.81 -27.08 -7.30
CA ARG A 10 10.67 -26.75 -8.44
C ARG A 10 9.88 -26.06 -9.57
N GLU A 11 8.65 -26.52 -9.82
CA GLU A 11 7.72 -25.89 -10.78
C GLU A 11 7.33 -24.47 -10.33
N VAL A 12 6.99 -24.27 -9.05
CA VAL A 12 6.64 -22.95 -8.49
C VAL A 12 7.81 -21.97 -8.62
N VAL A 13 9.04 -22.39 -8.34
CA VAL A 13 10.22 -21.53 -8.50
C VAL A 13 10.47 -21.17 -9.97
N MET A 14 10.24 -22.11 -10.91
CA MET A 14 10.35 -21.82 -12.34
C MET A 14 9.29 -20.81 -12.82
N GLU A 15 8.05 -20.93 -12.36
CA GLU A 15 6.98 -19.97 -12.66
C GLU A 15 7.23 -18.61 -12.02
N MET A 16 7.74 -18.57 -10.78
CA MET A 16 8.17 -17.33 -10.12
C MET A 16 9.27 -16.59 -10.90
N GLY A 17 10.13 -17.33 -11.62
CA GLY A 17 11.14 -16.76 -12.51
C GLY A 17 10.58 -16.14 -13.80
N LYS A 18 9.36 -16.51 -14.20
CA LYS A 18 8.64 -15.90 -15.35
C LYS A 18 7.89 -14.62 -14.97
N VAL A 19 7.77 -14.34 -13.67
CA VAL A 19 7.15 -13.10 -13.18
C VAL A 19 8.09 -11.94 -13.47
N SER A 20 7.62 -10.99 -14.28
CA SER A 20 8.31 -9.74 -14.55
C SER A 20 8.24 -8.83 -13.31
N TRP A 21 9.17 -9.01 -12.39
CA TRP A 21 9.30 -8.13 -11.23
C TRP A 21 9.64 -6.71 -11.68
N PRO A 22 8.96 -5.69 -11.12
CA PRO A 22 9.25 -4.30 -11.44
C PRO A 22 10.69 -3.96 -11.05
N THR A 23 11.33 -3.09 -11.83
CA THR A 23 12.68 -2.61 -11.50
C THR A 23 12.64 -1.77 -10.23
N ARG A 24 13.77 -1.71 -9.50
CA ARG A 24 13.89 -0.95 -8.24
C ARG A 24 13.45 0.51 -8.36
N ASP A 25 13.59 1.10 -9.55
CA ASP A 25 13.19 2.47 -9.82
C ASP A 25 11.68 2.62 -10.02
N GLN A 26 11.01 1.64 -10.61
CA GLN A 26 9.54 1.60 -10.69
C GLN A 26 8.93 1.45 -9.29
N LEU A 27 9.50 0.57 -8.45
CA LEU A 27 9.11 0.43 -7.05
C LEU A 27 9.21 1.74 -6.29
N LYS A 28 10.35 2.43 -6.36
CA LYS A 28 10.55 3.74 -5.71
C LYS A 28 9.56 4.78 -6.21
N THR A 29 9.33 4.85 -7.52
CA THR A 29 8.39 5.80 -8.13
C THR A 29 6.97 5.55 -7.64
N SER A 30 6.50 4.29 -7.66
CA SER A 30 5.18 3.93 -7.17
C SER A 30 5.01 4.24 -5.68
N THR A 31 6.01 3.96 -4.84
CA THR A 31 5.96 4.29 -3.40
C THR A 31 5.89 5.79 -3.16
N ILE A 32 6.68 6.60 -3.90
CA ILE A 32 6.66 8.07 -3.77
C ILE A 32 5.28 8.62 -4.12
N VAL A 33 4.67 8.15 -5.20
CA VAL A 33 3.31 8.58 -5.59
C VAL A 33 2.31 8.26 -4.49
N VAL A 34 2.34 7.05 -3.94
CA VAL A 34 1.43 6.65 -2.84
C VAL A 34 1.64 7.51 -1.60
N LEU A 35 2.90 7.82 -1.24
CA LEU A 35 3.20 8.71 -0.11
C LEU A 35 2.62 10.11 -0.30
N ILE A 36 2.77 10.69 -1.49
CA ILE A 36 2.22 12.02 -1.81
C ILE A 36 0.69 12.02 -1.68
N VAL A 37 0.02 11.04 -2.31
CA VAL A 37 -1.43 10.94 -2.27
C VAL A 37 -1.92 10.76 -0.84
N THR A 38 -1.29 9.87 -0.07
CA THR A 38 -1.65 9.61 1.33
C THR A 38 -1.44 10.85 2.20
N ALA A 39 -0.36 11.61 2.00
CA ALA A 39 -0.09 12.85 2.72
C ALA A 39 -1.17 13.91 2.45
N ILE A 40 -1.63 14.05 1.20
CA ILE A 40 -2.72 14.97 0.84
C ILE A 40 -4.01 14.57 1.56
N PHE A 41 -4.38 13.28 1.53
CA PHE A 41 -5.56 12.79 2.25
C PHE A 41 -5.46 12.98 3.75
N ALA A 42 -4.29 12.74 4.35
CA ALA A 42 -4.07 12.93 5.78
C ALA A 42 -4.29 14.39 6.20
N VAL A 43 -3.77 15.35 5.44
CA VAL A 43 -3.99 16.78 5.69
C VAL A 43 -5.47 17.14 5.50
N PHE A 44 -6.10 16.64 4.44
CA PHE A 44 -7.52 16.91 4.17
C PHE A 44 -8.41 16.40 5.30
N ILE A 45 -8.28 15.12 5.68
CA ILE A 45 -9.06 14.52 6.76
C ILE A 45 -8.78 15.22 8.08
N GLY A 46 -7.51 15.48 8.41
CA GLY A 46 -7.14 16.19 9.64
C GLY A 46 -7.71 17.61 9.73
N ALA A 47 -7.78 18.33 8.60
CA ALA A 47 -8.42 19.64 8.55
C ALA A 47 -9.94 19.53 8.79
N PHE A 48 -10.59 18.53 8.20
CA PHE A 48 -12.01 18.27 8.42
C PHE A 48 -12.31 17.90 9.88
N ASP A 49 -11.51 17.03 10.49
CA ASP A 49 -11.64 16.65 11.90
C ASP A 49 -11.52 17.88 12.81
N TRP A 50 -10.58 18.78 12.50
CA TRP A 50 -10.42 20.03 13.25
C TRP A 50 -11.66 20.93 13.11
N ILE A 51 -12.14 21.17 11.89
CA ILE A 51 -13.34 21.98 11.63
C ILE A 51 -14.56 21.40 12.34
N LEU A 52 -14.80 20.10 12.20
CA LEU A 52 -15.93 19.42 12.82
C LEU A 52 -15.84 19.48 14.35
N SER A 53 -14.64 19.30 14.93
CA SER A 53 -14.44 19.43 16.38
C SER A 53 -14.82 20.82 16.90
N GLN A 54 -14.50 21.88 16.16
CA GLN A 54 -14.84 23.25 16.51
C GLN A 54 -16.35 23.50 16.43
N ILE A 55 -17.01 22.99 15.37
CA ILE A 55 -18.47 23.09 15.20
C ILE A 55 -19.20 22.36 16.33
N VAL A 56 -18.76 21.15 16.65
CA VAL A 56 -19.35 20.33 17.73
C VAL A 56 -19.15 20.99 19.08
N GLN A 57 -17.95 21.53 19.37
CA GLN A 57 -17.68 22.29 20.59
C GLN A 57 -18.54 23.55 20.70
N TRP A 58 -18.79 24.24 19.59
CA TRP A 58 -19.67 25.41 19.57
C TRP A 58 -21.13 25.04 19.83
N PHE A 59 -21.60 23.89 19.33
CA PHE A 59 -22.97 23.42 19.52
C PHE A 59 -23.24 22.82 20.91
N LEU A 60 -22.22 22.22 21.55
CA LEU A 60 -22.30 21.68 22.91
C LEU A 60 -22.14 22.74 24.01
N ARG A 61 -21.82 23.98 23.64
CA ARG A 61 -21.72 25.15 24.53
C ARG A 61 -23.02 25.94 24.53
#